data_AF-A0A2H9RRC8-F1
#
_entry.id   AF-A0A2H9RRC8-F1
#
_cell.length_a   1.000
_cell.length_b   1.000
_cell.length_c   1.000
_cell.angle_alpha   90.00
_cell.angle_beta   90.00
_cell.angle_gamma   90.00
#
_symmetry.space_group_name_H-M   'P 1'
#
loop_
_entity.id
_entity.type
_entity.pdbx_description
1 polymer ?
#
loop_
_entity_poly.entity_id
_entity_poly.type
_entity_poly.pdbx_seq_one_letter_code
_entity_poly.pdbx_strand_id
1 'polypeptide(L)'
;SNFKLGKLIEHYDCGNITEENTYQNDTCPNCKKEIKALGVDYRVMQNHYICNDCKEFFPEISTSYICLKCENKFKLEEARWKSSMNYKIVNMK
;
A
#
# COMPACT_ATOMS: atom_id res chain seq x y z
N SER A 1 8.60 4.36 -6.16
CA SER A 1 8.34 4.14 -4.72
C SER A 1 8.84 2.76 -4.32
N ASN A 2 9.36 2.59 -3.10
CA ASN A 2 9.97 1.34 -2.62
C ASN A 2 9.06 0.62 -1.60
N PHE A 3 8.03 -0.05 -2.10
CA PHE A 3 7.11 -0.85 -1.28
C PHE A 3 6.79 -2.17 -1.97
N LYS A 4 6.30 -3.14 -1.19
CA LYS A 4 5.82 -4.44 -1.66
C LYS A 4 4.37 -4.68 -1.24
N LEU A 5 3.64 -5.47 -2.00
CA LEU A 5 2.36 -6.02 -1.52
C LEU A 5 2.67 -7.12 -0.49
N GLY A 6 1.97 -7.11 0.63
CA GLY A 6 2.22 -8.01 1.74
C GLY A 6 0.94 -8.46 2.44
N LYS A 7 1.11 -9.51 3.23
CA LYS A 7 0.08 -10.08 4.09
C LYS A 7 0.46 -9.79 5.54
N LEU A 8 -0.43 -9.09 6.24
CA LEU A 8 -0.27 -8.74 7.64
C LEU A 8 -1.19 -9.60 8.49
N ILE A 9 -0.81 -9.81 9.75
CA ILE A 9 -1.63 -10.41 10.78
C ILE A 9 -1.86 -9.37 11.86
N GLU A 10 -3.12 -9.16 12.22
CA GLU A 10 -3.49 -8.44 13.44
C GLU A 10 -3.82 -9.47 14.53
N HIS A 11 -3.10 -9.41 15.65
CA HIS A 11 -3.38 -10.21 16.83
C HIS A 11 -4.30 -9.44 17.77
N TYR A 12 -5.51 -9.94 18.02
CA TYR A 12 -6.52 -9.23 18.79
C TYR A 12 -6.14 -9.06 20.26
N ASP A 13 -5.44 -10.04 20.82
CA ASP A 13 -5.07 -10.08 22.24
C ASP A 13 -4.08 -8.98 22.64
N CYS A 14 -3.24 -8.50 21.72
CA CYS A 14 -2.25 -7.43 22.00
C CYS A 14 -2.26 -6.26 21.01
N GLY A 15 -3.12 -6.29 19.99
CA GLY A 15 -3.22 -5.27 18.95
C GLY A 15 -2.03 -5.21 17.98
N ASN A 16 -1.10 -6.17 18.03
CA ASN A 16 0.06 -6.18 17.13
C ASN A 16 -0.38 -6.42 15.69
N ILE A 17 0.10 -5.57 14.77
CA ILE A 17 -0.07 -5.74 13.32
C ILE A 17 1.30 -5.84 12.67
N THR A 18 1.68 -7.04 12.22
CA THR A 18 2.98 -7.28 11.57
C THR A 18 2.86 -8.25 10.39
N GLU A 19 3.90 -8.35 9.57
CA GLU A 19 3.95 -9.30 8.46
C GLU A 19 3.75 -10.75 8.94
N GLU A 20 3.01 -11.56 8.19
CA GLU A 20 2.77 -12.97 8.53
C GLU A 20 4.07 -13.75 8.78
N ASN A 21 5.12 -13.47 8.00
CA ASN A 21 6.44 -14.13 8.14
C ASN A 21 7.16 -13.82 9.47
N THR A 22 6.66 -12.88 10.28
CA THR A 22 7.21 -12.58 11.61
C THR A 22 6.70 -13.54 12.68
N TYR A 23 5.66 -14.31 12.39
CA TYR A 23 5.12 -15.33 13.28
C TYR A 23 5.91 -16.64 13.09
N GLN A 24 6.55 -17.10 14.15
CA GLN A 24 7.29 -18.36 14.17
C GLN A 24 6.51 -19.36 15.03
N ASN A 25 6.22 -20.56 14.51
CA ASN A 25 5.41 -21.58 15.20
C ASN A 25 4.11 -20.99 15.77
N ASP A 26 3.38 -20.26 14.95
CA ASP A 26 2.12 -19.59 15.32
C ASP A 26 2.23 -18.69 16.57
N THR A 27 3.40 -18.11 16.83
CA THR A 27 3.63 -17.26 18.00
C THR A 27 3.74 -15.79 17.62
N CYS A 28 2.99 -14.93 18.31
CA CYS A 28 3.02 -13.49 18.11
C CYS A 28 4.40 -12.91 18.44
N PRO A 29 5.03 -12.15 17.51
CA PRO A 29 6.37 -11.60 17.73
C PRO A 29 6.42 -10.58 18.86
N ASN A 30 5.31 -9.88 19.13
CA ASN A 30 5.21 -8.82 20.13
C ASN A 30 4.99 -9.38 21.55
N CYS A 31 3.98 -10.21 21.77
CA CYS A 31 3.59 -10.67 23.12
C CYS A 31 3.91 -12.14 23.41
N LYS A 32 4.49 -12.87 22.46
CA LYS A 32 4.90 -14.29 22.59
C LYS A 32 3.78 -15.27 22.93
N LYS A 33 2.51 -14.87 22.78
CA LYS A 33 1.35 -15.76 22.86
C LYS A 33 1.16 -16.49 21.52
N GLU A 34 0.70 -17.73 21.59
CA GLU A 34 0.26 -18.46 20.40
C GLU A 34 -1.04 -17.88 19.84
N ILE A 35 -1.16 -17.86 18.53
CA ILE A 35 -2.41 -17.60 17.80
C ILE A 35 -2.95 -18.94 17.31
N LYS A 36 -4.24 -19.24 17.55
CA LYS A 36 -4.79 -20.59 17.25
C LYS A 36 -5.93 -20.52 16.25
N ALA A 37 -6.86 -19.60 16.45
CA ALA A 37 -8.11 -19.52 15.70
C ALA A 37 -8.22 -18.20 14.91
N LEU A 38 -8.22 -18.32 13.59
CA LEU A 38 -8.52 -17.20 12.69
C LEU A 38 -9.92 -16.67 12.96
N GLY A 39 -10.06 -15.34 13.10
CA GLY A 39 -11.31 -14.67 13.41
C GLY A 39 -11.64 -14.59 14.91
N VAL A 40 -10.89 -15.29 15.77
CA VAL A 40 -11.05 -15.26 17.24
C VAL A 40 -9.82 -14.70 17.93
N ASP A 41 -8.63 -15.15 17.54
CA ASP A 41 -7.37 -14.67 18.12
C ASP A 41 -6.68 -13.65 17.21
N TYR A 42 -6.89 -13.76 15.89
CA TYR A 42 -6.24 -12.91 14.91
C TYR A 42 -7.06 -12.76 13.63
N ARG A 43 -6.77 -11.73 12.83
CA ARG A 43 -7.17 -11.67 11.41
C ARG A 43 -5.99 -11.53 10.49
N VAL A 44 -6.20 -11.98 9.27
CA VAL A 44 -5.29 -11.77 8.14
C VAL A 44 -5.76 -10.56 7.35
N MET A 45 -4.87 -9.59 7.18
CA MET A 45 -5.09 -8.40 6.34
C MET A 45 -4.32 -8.60 5.03
N GLN A 46 -5.04 -8.94 3.97
CA GLN A 46 -4.48 -9.11 2.62
C GLN A 46 -4.34 -7.77 1.90
N ASN A 47 -3.55 -7.75 0.83
CA ASN A 47 -3.43 -6.63 -0.11
C ASN A 47 -3.00 -5.29 0.50
N HIS A 48 -2.18 -5.31 1.55
CA HIS A 48 -1.59 -4.09 2.08
C HIS A 48 -0.23 -3.84 1.45
N TYR A 49 0.07 -2.59 1.16
CA TYR A 49 1.41 -2.18 0.77
C TYR A 49 2.26 -1.98 2.02
N ILE A 50 3.50 -2.43 1.98
CA ILE A 50 4.47 -2.33 3.07
C ILE A 50 5.70 -1.59 2.55
N CYS A 51 6.05 -0.48 3.19
CA CYS A 51 7.25 0.26 2.87
C CYS A 51 8.50 -0.57 3.18
N ASN A 52 9.37 -0.75 2.20
CA ASN A 52 10.59 -1.53 2.42
C ASN A 52 11.59 -0.80 3.33
N ASP A 53 11.50 0.53 3.39
CA ASP A 53 12.43 1.39 4.14
C ASP A 53 12.02 1.57 5.61
N CYS A 54 10.74 1.88 5.89
CA CYS A 54 10.26 2.16 7.26
C CYS A 54 9.29 1.12 7.84
N LYS A 55 8.87 0.12 7.06
CA LYS A 55 7.91 -0.93 7.46
C LYS A 55 6.48 -0.47 7.77
N GLU A 56 6.17 0.82 7.61
CA GLU A 56 4.79 1.31 7.59
C GLU A 56 3.96 0.61 6.51
N PHE A 57 2.67 0.44 6.77
CA PHE A 57 1.76 -0.23 5.86
C PHE A 57 0.50 0.59 5.57
N PHE A 58 -0.05 0.43 4.38
CA PHE A 58 -1.20 1.20 3.92
C PHE A 58 -2.04 0.37 2.93
N PRO A 59 -3.38 0.51 2.95
CA PRO A 59 -4.27 -0.27 2.09
C PRO A 59 -4.29 0.23 0.65
N GLU A 60 -3.97 1.52 0.42
CA GLU A 60 -4.05 2.17 -0.88
C GLU A 60 -2.86 3.08 -1.13
N ILE A 61 -2.46 3.20 -2.40
CA ILE A 61 -1.43 4.16 -2.83
C ILE A 61 -2.12 5.47 -3.19
N SER A 62 -1.64 6.57 -2.61
CA SER A 62 -2.07 7.90 -3.05
C SER A 62 -1.31 8.30 -4.32
N THR A 63 -2.06 8.74 -5.33
CA THR A 63 -1.49 9.32 -6.55
C THR A 63 -1.72 10.83 -6.52
N SER A 64 -0.71 11.60 -6.89
CA SER A 64 -0.83 13.05 -7.06
C SER A 64 -0.15 13.48 -8.35
N TYR A 65 -0.68 14.54 -8.95
CA TYR A 65 -0.18 15.10 -10.19
C TYR A 65 0.49 16.43 -9.91
N ILE A 66 1.56 16.72 -10.65
CA ILE A 66 2.26 18.00 -10.61
C ILE A 66 2.13 18.66 -11.98
N CYS A 67 1.69 19.92 -11.99
CA CYS A 67 1.78 20.75 -13.18
C CYS A 67 3.24 21.16 -13.41
N LEU A 68 3.88 20.67 -14.47
CA LEU A 68 5.29 21.00 -14.77
C LEU A 68 5.54 22.49 -15.09
N LYS A 69 4.48 23.28 -15.32
CA LYS A 69 4.58 24.72 -15.60
C LYS A 69 4.56 25.59 -14.34
N CYS A 70 3.76 25.22 -13.33
CA CYS A 70 3.55 26.06 -12.14
C CYS A 70 3.72 25.31 -10.82
N GLU A 71 4.16 24.05 -10.87
CA GLU A 71 4.42 23.15 -9.74
C GLU A 71 3.21 22.86 -8.84
N ASN A 72 2.02 23.32 -9.23
CA ASN A 72 0.79 23.02 -8.52
C ASN A 72 0.57 21.51 -8.41
N LYS A 73 0.35 21.03 -7.18
CA LYS A 73 0.00 19.63 -6.86
C LYS A 73 -1.50 19.48 -6.76
N PHE A 74 -2.05 18.44 -7.37
CA PHE A 74 -3.50 18.20 -7.38
C PHE A 74 -3.82 16.71 -7.48
N LYS A 75 -5.03 16.32 -7.03
CA LYS A 75 -5.58 14.98 -7.27
C LYS A 75 -6.22 14.91 -8.66
N LEU A 76 -6.37 13.70 -9.20
CA LEU A 76 -7.00 13.51 -10.51
C LEU A 76 -8.45 14.02 -10.51
N GLU A 77 -9.20 13.77 -9.44
CA GLU A 77 -10.61 14.22 -9.32
C GLU A 77 -10.75 15.75 -9.35
N GLU A 78 -9.71 16.48 -8.93
CA GLU A 78 -9.66 17.95 -8.92
C GLU A 78 -9.12 18.53 -10.23
N ALA A 79 -8.63 17.67 -11.13
CA ALA A 79 -8.03 18.07 -12.38
C ALA A 79 -9.08 18.59 -13.36
N ARG A 80 -8.74 19.68 -14.07
CA ARG A 80 -9.51 20.14 -15.22
C ARG A 80 -8.94 19.56 -16.50
N TRP A 81 -9.74 18.75 -17.19
CA TRP A 81 -9.41 18.23 -18.51
C TRP A 81 -9.27 19.37 -19.52
N LYS A 82 -8.17 19.38 -20.27
CA LYS A 82 -7.94 20.29 -21.39
C LYS A 82 -7.69 19.49 -22.65
N SER A 83 -8.40 19.84 -23.72
CA SER A 83 -8.13 19.28 -25.05
C SER A 83 -6.82 19.84 -25.57
N SER A 84 -5.94 18.97 -26.08
CA SER A 84 -4.72 19.35 -26.79
C SER A 84 -4.83 18.96 -28.26
N MET A 85 -4.03 19.62 -29.11
CA MET A 85 -3.94 19.25 -30.52
C MET A 85 -3.34 17.85 -30.63
N ASN A 86 -4.00 16.95 -31.37
CA ASN A 86 -3.46 15.63 -31.66
C ASN A 86 -2.52 15.72 -32.87
N TYR A 87 -1.40 15.02 -32.82
CA TYR A 87 -0.48 14.90 -33.94
C TYR A 87 -0.53 13.47 -34.48
N LYS A 88 -0.68 13.34 -35.80
CA LYS A 88 -0.51 12.06 -36.49
C LYS A 88 0.91 12.00 -37.02
N ILE A 89 1.69 11.00 -36.59
CA ILE A 89 2.99 10.75 -37.21
C ILE A 89 2.73 10.25 -38.63
N VAL A 90 3.14 11.05 -39.60
CA VAL A 90 3.21 10.65 -41.00
C VAL A 90 4.66 10.27 -41.27
N ASN A 91 4.93 8.97 -41.43
CA ASN A 91 6.22 8.51 -41.92
C ASN A 91 6.43 9.08 -43.33
N MET A 92 7.38 10.01 -43.46
CA MET A 92 7.87 10.45 -44.76
C MET A 92 8.83 9.38 -45.29
N LYS A 93 8.48 8.79 -46.43
CA LYS A 93 9.36 7.91 -47.21
C LYS A 93 10.40 8.73 -47.96
#